data_AF-A0A973HW07-F1
#
_entry.id   AF-A0A973HW07-F1
#
_cell.length_a   1.000
_cell.length_b   1.000
_cell.length_c   1.000
_cell.angle_alpha   90.00
_cell.angle_beta   90.00
_cell.angle_gamma   90.00
#
_symmetry.space_group_name_H-M   'P 1'
#
loop_
_entity.id
_entity.type
_entity.pdbx_description
1 polymer ?
#
loop_
_entity_poly.entity_id
_entity_poly.type
_entity_poly.pdbx_seq_one_letter_code
_entity_poly.pdbx_strand_id
1 'polypeptide(L)'
;MVLPSFSHSEWELNLPESVTAIGREIHSLHMIIFYLCVAIAIVVFGIMLYSIIRHRKSLGVEAKPFHESTLVEIIWTTIPLVILVAMAIPATQTLIAMYDTETSDIDIKVTGY
;
A
#
# COMPACT_ATOMS: atom_id res chain seq x y z
N MET A 1 3.56 -42.84 16.19
CA MET A 1 3.93 -41.58 16.87
C MET A 1 4.08 -40.53 15.79
N VAL A 2 3.02 -39.78 15.52
CA VAL A 2 2.99 -38.74 14.47
C VAL A 2 3.52 -37.46 15.11
N LEU A 3 4.61 -36.91 14.58
CA LEU A 3 5.13 -35.62 15.02
C LEU A 3 4.08 -34.55 14.73
N PRO A 4 3.81 -33.60 15.66
CA PRO A 4 2.94 -32.48 15.36
C PRO A 4 3.59 -31.66 14.23
N SER A 5 2.89 -31.57 13.11
CA SER A 5 3.24 -30.63 12.04
C SER A 5 3.28 -29.23 12.64
N PHE A 6 4.37 -28.49 12.43
CA PHE A 6 4.40 -27.06 12.70
C PHE A 6 3.28 -26.39 11.88
N SER A 7 2.14 -26.11 12.53
CA SER A 7 1.10 -25.28 11.91
C SER A 7 1.62 -23.85 11.85
N HIS A 8 1.93 -23.38 10.66
CA HIS A 8 2.34 -22.00 10.40
C HIS A 8 1.14 -21.02 10.35
N SER A 9 -0.09 -21.44 10.70
CA SER A 9 -1.25 -20.52 10.66
C SER A 9 -1.22 -19.44 11.74
N GLU A 10 -0.48 -19.65 12.83
CA GLU A 10 -0.32 -18.65 13.91
C GLU A 10 0.56 -17.45 13.48
N TRP A 11 1.22 -17.53 12.31
CA TRP A 11 2.11 -16.51 11.76
C TRP A 11 1.55 -15.84 10.49
N GLU A 12 0.26 -15.97 10.24
CA GLU A 12 -0.39 -15.34 9.09
C GLU A 12 -0.54 -13.83 9.35
N LEU A 13 0.36 -13.03 8.77
CA LEU A 13 0.44 -11.58 8.96
C LEU A 13 -0.38 -10.78 7.93
N ASN A 14 -1.05 -11.46 7.01
CA ASN A 14 -1.82 -10.86 5.93
C ASN A 14 -3.32 -11.03 6.17
N LEU A 15 -4.14 -10.33 5.39
CA LEU A 15 -5.58 -10.54 5.36
C LEU A 15 -5.87 -11.98 4.89
N PRO A 16 -6.86 -12.67 5.49
CA PRO A 16 -7.25 -13.99 5.04
C PRO A 16 -7.72 -13.94 3.59
N GLU A 17 -7.42 -15.00 2.84
CA GLU A 17 -7.89 -15.12 1.46
C GLU A 17 -9.44 -15.21 1.45
N SER A 18 -10.05 -14.32 0.69
CA SER A 18 -11.51 -14.25 0.63
C SER A 18 -12.08 -15.30 -0.32
N VAL A 19 -13.13 -15.98 0.14
CA VAL A 19 -13.84 -16.99 -0.67
C VAL A 19 -14.80 -16.39 -1.69
N THR A 20 -15.15 -15.11 -1.57
CA THR A 20 -16.05 -14.39 -2.48
C THR A 20 -15.29 -13.73 -3.63
N ALA A 21 -15.94 -13.52 -4.78
CA ALA A 21 -15.33 -12.85 -5.94
C ALA A 21 -14.87 -11.42 -5.60
N ILE A 22 -15.76 -10.64 -5.00
CA ILE A 22 -15.47 -9.29 -4.48
C ILE A 22 -14.31 -9.32 -3.47
N GLY A 23 -14.30 -10.28 -2.55
CA GLY A 23 -13.24 -10.35 -1.56
C GLY A 23 -11.87 -10.66 -2.17
N ARG A 24 -11.80 -11.44 -3.25
CA ARG A 24 -10.55 -11.65 -4.00
C ARG A 24 -10.03 -10.37 -4.64
N GLU A 25 -10.93 -9.54 -5.18
CA GLU A 25 -10.56 -8.22 -5.71
C GLU A 25 -10.03 -7.30 -4.60
N ILE A 26 -10.71 -7.24 -3.45
CA ILE A 26 -10.25 -6.46 -2.29
C ILE A 26 -8.87 -6.93 -1.82
N HIS A 27 -8.65 -8.25 -1.74
CA HIS A 27 -7.35 -8.80 -1.36
C HIS A 27 -6.26 -8.42 -2.37
N SER A 28 -6.55 -8.49 -3.68
CA SER A 28 -5.60 -8.07 -4.72
C SER A 28 -5.28 -6.57 -4.63
N LEU A 29 -6.30 -5.72 -4.46
CA LEU A 29 -6.13 -4.27 -4.26
C LEU A 29 -5.26 -3.97 -3.03
N HIS A 30 -5.54 -4.66 -1.92
CA HIS A 30 -4.74 -4.53 -0.70
C HIS A 30 -3.27 -4.82 -0.97
N MET A 31 -2.96 -5.93 -1.63
CA MET A 31 -1.58 -6.31 -1.92
C MET A 31 -0.87 -5.33 -2.85
N ILE A 32 -1.57 -4.79 -3.86
CA ILE A 32 -1.00 -3.78 -4.76
C ILE A 32 -0.65 -2.50 -3.97
N ILE A 33 -1.58 -1.98 -3.17
CA ILE A 33 -1.36 -0.77 -2.35
C ILE A 33 -0.24 -1.01 -1.34
N PHE A 34 -0.21 -2.19 -0.72
CA PHE A 34 0.83 -2.55 0.24
C PHE A 34 2.23 -2.54 -0.39
N TYR A 35 2.41 -3.18 -1.55
CA TYR A 35 3.69 -3.16 -2.27
C TYR A 35 4.09 -1.75 -2.68
N LEU A 36 3.13 -0.92 -3.07
CA LEU A 36 3.38 0.48 -3.39
C LEU A 36 3.88 1.27 -2.17
N CYS A 37 3.26 1.08 -1.01
CA CYS A 37 3.71 1.67 0.25
C CYS A 37 5.14 1.22 0.62
N VAL A 38 5.45 -0.06 0.47
CA VAL A 38 6.80 -0.60 0.71
C VAL A 38 7.81 0.01 -0.25
N ALA A 39 7.48 0.15 -1.53
CA ALA A 39 8.36 0.77 -2.53
C ALA A 39 8.68 2.23 -2.17
N ILE A 40 7.67 3.03 -1.79
CA ILE A 40 7.85 4.41 -1.36
C ILE A 40 8.71 4.47 -0.09
N ALA A 41 8.46 3.58 0.88
CA ALA A 41 9.27 3.50 2.08
C ALA A 41 10.75 3.26 1.75
N ILE A 42 11.05 2.29 0.88
CA ILE A 42 12.43 2.00 0.44
C ILE A 42 13.08 3.25 -0.17
N VAL A 43 12.37 3.99 -1.02
CA VAL A 43 12.89 5.23 -1.64
C VAL A 43 13.20 6.28 -0.57
N VAL A 44 12.27 6.54 0.35
CA VAL A 44 12.43 7.54 1.43
C VAL A 44 13.58 7.16 2.35
N PHE A 45 13.59 5.92 2.85
CA PHE A 45 14.65 5.42 3.72
C PHE A 45 16.00 5.39 3.00
N GLY A 46 16.03 5.05 1.71
CA GLY A 46 17.24 5.07 0.89
C GLY A 46 17.84 6.47 0.76
N ILE A 47 17.03 7.47 0.41
CA ILE A 47 17.47 8.87 0.30
C ILE A 47 17.95 9.39 1.66
N MET A 48 17.24 9.07 2.75
CA MET A 48 17.61 9.47 4.10
C MET A 48 18.95 8.85 4.53
N LEU A 49 19.12 7.54 4.37
CA LEU A 49 20.37 6.84 4.69
C LEU A 49 21.54 7.38 3.87
N TYR A 50 21.33 7.59 2.58
CA TYR A 50 22.31 8.22 1.70
C TYR A 50 22.72 9.61 2.22
N SER A 51 21.74 10.45 2.58
CA SER A 51 21.98 11.79 3.09
C SER A 51 22.83 11.77 4.36
N ILE A 52 22.48 10.90 5.32
CA ILE A 52 23.20 10.76 6.60
C ILE A 52 24.65 10.32 6.38
N ILE A 53 24.88 9.33 5.52
CA ILE A 53 26.22 8.80 5.26
C ILE A 53 27.08 9.82 4.51
N ARG A 54 26.51 10.49 3.50
CA ARG A 54 27.24 11.37 2.58
C ARG A 54 27.46 12.80 3.09
N HIS A 55 26.54 13.32 3.90
CA HIS A 55 26.58 14.70 4.42
C HIS A 55 26.97 14.77 5.91
N ARG A 56 27.66 13.73 6.42
CA ARG A 56 28.12 13.71 7.81
C ARG A 56 29.11 14.84 8.09
N LYS A 57 28.92 15.56 9.20
CA LYS A 57 29.80 16.65 9.68
C LYS A 57 31.28 16.25 9.74
N SER A 58 31.59 14.99 10.05
CA SER A 58 32.97 14.49 10.14
C SER A 58 33.73 14.51 8.80
N LEU A 59 33.04 14.72 7.68
CA LEU A 59 33.63 14.77 6.34
C LEU A 59 33.94 16.22 5.89
N GLY A 60 33.76 17.22 6.77
CA GLY A 60 34.04 18.63 6.47
C GLY A 60 33.04 19.25 5.48
N VAL A 61 31.82 18.70 5.40
CA VAL A 61 30.77 19.25 4.53
C VAL A 61 30.23 20.54 5.13
N GLU A 62 30.50 21.68 4.48
CA GLU A 62 29.90 22.96 4.84
C GLU A 62 28.45 23.03 4.34
N ALA A 63 27.54 23.45 5.22
CA ALA A 63 26.13 23.59 4.89
C ALA A 63 25.97 24.75 3.90
N LYS A 64 25.58 24.45 2.66
CA LYS A 64 25.21 25.48 1.69
C LYS A 64 23.82 26.04 2.01
N PRO A 65 23.61 27.36 1.97
CA PRO A 65 22.31 27.99 2.17
C PRO A 65 21.44 27.88 0.92
N PHE A 66 21.07 26.65 0.52
CA PHE A 66 20.04 26.44 -0.51
C PHE A 66 18.67 26.47 0.16
N HIS A 67 17.85 27.44 -0.21
CA HIS A 67 16.56 27.67 0.45
C HIS A 67 15.36 27.18 -0.34
N GLU A 68 15.51 26.86 -1.62
CA GLU A 68 14.38 26.45 -2.44
C GLU A 68 14.88 25.80 -3.74
N SER A 69 14.20 24.75 -4.15
CA SER A 69 14.39 24.12 -5.45
C SER A 69 13.02 23.79 -6.03
N THR A 70 12.38 24.80 -6.62
CA THR A 70 11.02 24.72 -7.16
C THR A 70 10.83 23.51 -8.08
N LEU A 71 11.85 23.12 -8.85
CA LEU A 71 11.80 21.91 -9.68
C LEU A 71 11.64 20.64 -8.87
N VAL A 72 12.38 20.50 -7.76
CA VAL A 72 12.30 19.29 -6.92
C VAL A 72 10.94 19.27 -6.20
N GLU A 73 10.44 20.44 -5.78
CA GLU A 73 9.09 20.58 -5.21
C GLU A 73 7.99 20.11 -6.16
N ILE A 74 8.05 20.53 -7.42
CA ILE A 74 7.08 20.12 -8.44
C ILE A 74 7.16 18.61 -8.70
N ILE A 75 8.37 18.05 -8.78
CA ILE A 75 8.56 16.62 -9.06
C ILE A 75 7.98 15.77 -7.94
N TRP A 76 8.31 16.05 -6.68
CA TRP A 76 7.85 15.21 -5.57
C TRP A 76 6.38 15.40 -5.22
N THR A 77 5.71 16.46 -5.67
CA THR A 77 4.27 16.64 -5.47
C THR A 77 3.48 16.00 -6.61
N THR A 78 3.98 16.09 -7.84
CA THR A 78 3.34 15.52 -9.03
C THR A 78 3.40 13.99 -9.02
N ILE A 79 4.53 13.39 -8.61
CA ILE A 79 4.66 11.92 -8.59
C ILE A 79 3.62 11.24 -7.69
N PRO A 80 3.45 11.62 -6.40
CA PRO A 80 2.40 11.06 -5.55
C PRO A 80 1.00 11.32 -6.09
N LEU A 81 0.75 12.50 -6.66
CA LEU A 81 -0.55 12.81 -7.26
C LEU A 81 -0.90 11.85 -8.39
N VAL A 82 0.01 11.61 -9.32
CA VAL A 82 -0.20 10.70 -10.46
C VAL A 82 -0.42 9.26 -9.98
N ILE A 83 0.34 8.81 -8.98
CA ILE A 83 0.18 7.49 -8.37
C ILE A 83 -1.24 7.31 -7.82
N LEU A 84 -1.76 8.29 -7.07
CA LEU A 84 -3.11 8.23 -6.52
C LEU A 84 -4.20 8.19 -7.61
N VAL A 85 -4.05 9.00 -8.66
CA VAL A 85 -5.00 9.01 -9.79
C VAL A 85 -5.02 7.67 -10.51
N ALA A 86 -3.86 7.05 -10.74
CA ALA A 86 -3.78 5.74 -11.37
C ALA A 86 -4.47 4.65 -10.53
N MET A 87 -4.30 4.70 -9.20
CA MET A 87 -4.89 3.74 -8.27
C MET A 87 -6.39 3.93 -8.04
N ALA A 88 -6.94 5.10 -8.38
CA ALA A 88 -8.37 5.35 -8.28
C ALA A 88 -9.19 4.44 -9.21
N ILE A 89 -8.68 4.13 -10.40
CA ILE A 89 -9.39 3.30 -11.40
C ILE A 89 -9.74 1.92 -10.85
N PRO A 90 -8.78 1.06 -10.42
CA PRO A 90 -9.11 -0.27 -9.93
C PRO A 90 -9.90 -0.22 -8.61
N ALA A 91 -9.65 0.77 -7.75
CA ALA A 91 -10.42 0.95 -6.52
C ALA A 91 -11.90 1.27 -6.78
N THR A 92 -12.20 2.14 -7.76
CA THR A 92 -13.57 2.47 -8.14
C THR A 92 -14.27 1.27 -8.80
N GLN A 93 -13.58 0.47 -9.61
CA GLN A 93 -14.17 -0.73 -10.22
C GLN A 93 -14.65 -1.72 -9.17
N THR A 94 -13.82 -2.04 -8.18
CA THR A 94 -14.22 -2.94 -7.09
C THR A 94 -15.33 -2.33 -6.23
N LEU A 95 -15.32 -1.02 -5.99
CA LEU A 95 -16.43 -0.36 -5.28
C LEU A 95 -17.76 -0.50 -6.03
N ILE A 96 -17.77 -0.30 -7.35
CA ILE A 96 -18.98 -0.48 -8.16
C ILE A 96 -19.45 -1.94 -8.07
N ALA A 97 -18.54 -2.91 -8.22
CA ALA A 97 -18.86 -4.33 -8.10
C ALA A 97 -19.37 -4.73 -6.72
N MET A 98 -18.96 -4.03 -5.65
CA MET A 98 -19.46 -4.24 -4.29
C MET A 98 -20.90 -3.78 -4.09
N TYR A 99 -21.30 -2.71 -4.78
CA TYR A 99 -22.64 -2.12 -4.64
C TYR A 99 -23.66 -2.64 -5.66
N ASP A 100 -23.22 -3.42 -6.65
CA ASP A 100 -24.10 -4.05 -7.62
C ASP A 100 -24.82 -5.26 -6.99
N THR A 101 -26.07 -5.05 -6.56
CA THR A 101 -26.93 -6.10 -6.00
C THR A 101 -28.19 -6.33 -6.84
N GLU A 102 -28.20 -5.92 -8.11
CA GLU A 102 -29.42 -5.91 -8.93
C GLU A 102 -29.90 -7.32 -9.33
N THR A 103 -29.00 -8.29 -9.42
CA THR A 103 -29.31 -9.70 -9.74
C THR A 103 -28.98 -10.64 -8.58
N SER A 104 -29.74 -10.53 -7.49
CA SER A 104 -29.67 -11.47 -6.36
C SER A 104 -30.52 -12.72 -6.64
N ASP A 105 -29.92 -13.91 -6.53
CA ASP A 105 -30.64 -15.18 -6.61
C ASP A 105 -31.43 -15.50 -5.33
N ILE A 106 -30.98 -14.98 -4.17
CA ILE A 106 -31.54 -15.30 -2.84
C ILE A 106 -31.43 -14.07 -1.92
N ASP A 107 -32.56 -13.67 -1.33
CA ASP A 107 -32.60 -12.60 -0.34
C ASP A 107 -32.72 -13.15 1.09
N ILE A 108 -31.79 -12.78 1.96
CA ILE A 108 -31.75 -13.20 3.37
C ILE A 108 -31.84 -11.97 4.28
N LYS A 109 -32.82 -11.97 5.19
CA LYS A 109 -32.95 -10.94 6.23
C LYS A 109 -32.42 -11.44 7.57
N VAL A 110 -31.42 -10.73 8.12
CA VAL A 110 -30.85 -11.02 9.44
C VAL A 110 -31.32 -9.96 10.45
N THR A 111 -31.88 -10.39 11.58
CA THR A 111 -32.28 -9.52 12.69
C THR A 111 -31.49 -9.90 13.95
N GLY A 112 -30.73 -8.96 14.51
CA GLY A 112 -30.07 -9.12 15.81
C GLY A 112 -31.00 -8.72 16.96
N TYR A 113 -30.88 -9.40 18.11
CA TYR A 113 -31.64 -9.14 19.35
C TYR A 113 -30.70 -8.66 20.46
#